data_AF-A0A7X0DG91-F1
#
_entry.id   AF-A0A7X0DG91-F1
#
_cell.length_a   1.000
_cell.length_b   1.000
_cell.length_c   1.000
_cell.angle_alpha   90.00
_cell.angle_beta   90.00
_cell.angle_gamma   90.00
#
_symmetry.space_group_name_H-M   'P 1'
#
loop_
_entity.id
_entity.type
_entity.pdbx_description
1 polymer ?
#
loop_
_entity_poly.entity_id
_entity_poly.type
_entity_poly.pdbx_seq_one_letter_code
_entity_poly.pdbx_strand_id
1 'polypeptide(L)'
;MKDELGIWTEMTGEESRSKFPGLWRRAMALPSLNDLQADLVSGWAHQMEIKVLDVSERSVGIFRPTPAVVLQSDEGIACFPKVAATGDPQWVAHKVHLDRIASLWEKVEWFAPLWVPQGKVNELLQAIEHRSKEDALRLFEYHTSTIYTLPFQAVCIAQFLPQSRSLSVFAPIAREAYLAFYSGHRASSIAALIPVMEGAVSRISSEAAGQPVLEQVDKIIDRACMLAARSHFGDMWVPSEYREKDYLYVQDERVFVFQTFRRWLENSFFRRTGEYDGLTWLNRHLFAHGASMDWQKPSNFSRLVVAIATLGVIESWHDESNQVPLIFPGMDEDGRLLWQQAMLQAQAQMAVKQIEQQNYRQHGRLVPAMPTDDGVLLRKAVLQQECIDDLVRPLRNAGWSVEIGEPDDRSLYVKVAASSGPQKLRIALLYSCATDNELYRELAQEVDAILYRGSPYHQHQFAYGISVHVGPVTGWQPPIPQR
;
A
#
# COMPACT_ATOMS: atom_id res chain seq x y z
N MET A 1 -38.46 0.05 25.52
CA MET A 1 -37.33 -0.36 26.37
C MET A 1 -36.80 -1.64 25.75
N LYS A 2 -35.87 -1.63 24.80
CA LYS A 2 -34.49 -1.10 24.88
C LYS A 2 -33.84 -1.45 26.21
N ASP A 3 -33.07 -2.53 26.19
CA ASP A 3 -31.61 -2.60 26.47
C ASP A 3 -31.13 -3.87 25.72
N GLU A 4 -30.44 -3.80 24.58
CA GLU A 4 -29.04 -3.38 24.33
C GLU A 4 -28.00 -4.19 25.11
N LEU A 5 -27.67 -5.38 24.58
CA LEU A 5 -26.33 -6.00 24.44
C LEU A 5 -26.50 -7.49 24.13
N GLY A 6 -26.84 -7.79 22.88
CA GLY A 6 -26.84 -9.15 22.35
C GLY A 6 -25.43 -9.57 21.95
N ILE A 7 -24.64 -10.03 22.92
CA ILE A 7 -23.44 -10.82 22.68
C ILE A 7 -23.72 -12.18 23.31
N TRP A 8 -24.20 -13.12 22.49
CA TRP A 8 -24.22 -14.52 22.86
C TRP A 8 -22.81 -15.05 22.64
N THR A 9 -22.01 -15.09 23.70
CA THR A 9 -20.88 -16.01 23.79
C THR A 9 -21.50 -17.40 23.83
N GLU A 10 -21.59 -18.07 22.68
CA GLU A 10 -21.84 -19.51 22.65
C GLU A 10 -20.66 -20.19 23.33
N MET A 11 -20.78 -20.42 24.63
CA MET A 11 -19.93 -21.36 25.36
C MET A 11 -20.08 -22.71 24.67
N THR A 12 -18.99 -23.23 24.10
CA THR A 12 -18.96 -24.59 23.59
C THR A 12 -19.34 -25.54 24.73
N GLY A 13 -20.14 -26.58 24.46
CA GLY A 13 -20.73 -27.47 25.49
C GLY A 13 -19.73 -28.17 26.43
N GLU A 14 -18.43 -28.05 26.20
CA GLU A 14 -17.34 -28.53 27.06
C GLU A 14 -16.97 -27.54 28.19
N GLU A 15 -17.02 -26.22 27.97
CA GLU A 15 -16.68 -25.23 29.01
C GLU A 15 -17.69 -25.21 30.18
N SER A 16 -18.92 -25.66 29.93
CA SER A 16 -19.98 -25.78 30.95
C SER A 16 -19.76 -26.95 31.93
N ARG A 17 -18.88 -27.91 31.60
CA ARG A 17 -18.59 -29.09 32.45
C ARG A 17 -17.27 -29.02 33.21
N SER A 18 -16.39 -28.08 32.88
CA SER A 18 -15.09 -27.94 33.53
C SER A 18 -15.20 -27.20 34.87
N LYS A 19 -14.43 -27.64 35.86
CA LYS A 19 -14.28 -27.00 37.17
C LYS A 19 -13.22 -25.89 37.20
N PHE A 20 -12.51 -25.64 36.09
CA PHE A 20 -11.47 -24.60 36.00
C PHE A 20 -11.95 -23.17 36.32
N PRO A 21 -13.16 -22.72 35.93
CA PRO A 21 -13.66 -21.41 36.35
C PRO A 21 -13.76 -21.27 37.88
N GLY A 22 -14.04 -22.36 38.60
CA GLY A 22 -14.06 -22.37 40.06
C GLY A 22 -12.67 -22.19 40.68
N LEU A 23 -11.64 -22.81 40.09
CA LEU A 23 -10.24 -22.59 40.48
C LEU A 23 -9.81 -21.14 40.22
N TRP A 24 -10.21 -20.57 39.09
CA TRP A 24 -9.90 -19.18 38.79
C TRP A 24 -10.54 -18.19 39.76
N ARG A 25 -11.78 -18.42 40.19
CA ARG A 25 -12.42 -17.61 41.24
C ARG A 25 -11.64 -17.63 42.56
N ARG A 26 -11.01 -18.77 42.90
CA ARG A 26 -10.12 -18.86 44.08
C ARG A 26 -8.82 -18.08 43.87
N ALA A 27 -8.22 -18.16 42.69
CA ALA A 27 -7.04 -17.37 42.34
C ALA A 27 -7.31 -15.86 42.43
N MET A 28 -8.47 -15.41 41.95
CA MET A 28 -8.91 -14.01 42.03
C MET A 28 -9.18 -13.52 43.46
N ALA A 29 -9.34 -14.42 44.44
CA ALA A 29 -9.49 -14.07 45.85
C ALA A 29 -8.13 -13.90 46.58
N LEU A 30 -7.01 -14.19 45.92
CA LEU A 30 -5.68 -13.93 46.47
C LEU A 30 -5.42 -12.40 46.55
N PRO A 31 -4.61 -11.94 47.50
CA PRO A 31 -4.18 -10.54 47.56
C PRO A 31 -3.46 -10.08 46.29
N SER A 32 -2.71 -11.00 45.66
CA SER A 32 -2.07 -10.79 44.36
C SER A 32 -2.09 -12.08 43.53
N LEU A 33 -2.29 -11.95 42.23
CA LEU A 33 -2.13 -13.07 41.29
C LEU A 33 -0.67 -13.56 41.20
N ASN A 34 0.30 -12.74 41.62
CA ASN A 34 1.70 -13.16 41.73
C ASN A 34 1.91 -14.24 42.80
N ASP A 35 1.02 -14.28 43.81
CA ASP A 35 1.05 -15.27 44.89
C ASP A 35 0.49 -16.63 44.42
N LEU A 36 -0.05 -16.72 43.21
CA LEU A 36 -0.52 -17.97 42.63
C LEU A 36 0.67 -18.90 42.33
N GLN A 37 0.69 -20.05 43.00
CA GLN A 37 1.76 -21.05 42.89
C GLN A 37 1.19 -22.41 42.47
N ALA A 38 2.03 -23.24 41.84
CA ALA A 38 1.64 -24.59 41.41
C ALA A 38 1.03 -25.43 42.56
N ASP A 39 1.64 -25.39 43.75
CA ASP A 39 1.19 -26.15 44.91
C ASP A 39 -0.21 -25.73 45.38
N LEU A 40 -0.53 -24.44 45.32
CA LEU A 40 -1.85 -23.92 45.68
C LEU A 40 -2.92 -24.41 44.70
N VAL A 41 -2.64 -24.30 43.40
CA VAL A 41 -3.56 -24.76 42.35
C VAL A 41 -3.78 -26.26 42.42
N SER A 42 -2.72 -27.05 42.63
CA SER A 42 -2.78 -28.50 42.84
C SER A 42 -3.65 -28.84 44.06
N GLY A 43 -3.43 -28.17 45.20
CA GLY A 43 -4.22 -28.35 46.42
C GLY A 43 -5.70 -28.04 46.22
N TRP A 44 -6.03 -26.94 45.53
CA TRP A 44 -7.42 -26.60 45.21
C TRP A 44 -8.06 -27.58 44.23
N ALA A 45 -7.32 -28.05 43.23
CA ALA A 45 -7.80 -29.04 42.27
C ALA A 45 -8.16 -30.36 42.96
N HIS A 46 -7.31 -30.85 43.88
CA HIS A 46 -7.60 -32.03 44.69
C HIS A 46 -8.85 -31.86 45.57
N GLN A 47 -9.03 -30.69 46.19
CA GLN A 47 -10.24 -30.39 46.98
C GLN A 47 -11.52 -30.35 46.13
N MET A 48 -11.40 -30.04 44.84
CA MET A 48 -12.51 -30.01 43.88
C MET A 48 -12.70 -31.36 43.17
N GLU A 49 -12.01 -32.42 43.60
CA GLU A 49 -12.04 -33.76 43.02
C GLU A 49 -11.64 -33.76 41.53
N ILE A 50 -10.69 -32.90 41.14
CA ILE A 50 -10.06 -32.91 39.81
C ILE A 50 -8.84 -33.83 39.87
N LYS A 51 -8.69 -34.75 38.91
CA LYS A 51 -7.53 -35.64 38.86
C LYS A 51 -6.35 -34.92 38.21
N VAL A 52 -5.45 -34.41 39.05
CA VAL A 52 -4.22 -33.74 38.63
C VAL A 52 -3.25 -34.74 38.00
N LEU A 53 -2.79 -34.44 36.79
CA LEU A 53 -1.74 -35.20 36.07
C LEU A 53 -0.38 -34.50 36.16
N ASP A 54 -0.37 -33.18 35.95
CA ASP A 54 0.82 -32.32 36.07
C ASP A 54 0.38 -30.91 36.49
N VAL A 55 1.22 -30.20 37.26
CA VAL A 55 1.06 -28.77 37.54
C VAL A 55 2.43 -28.12 37.49
N SER A 56 2.57 -27.09 36.67
CA SER A 56 3.84 -26.39 36.50
C SER A 56 3.65 -24.90 36.30
N GLU A 57 4.62 -24.11 36.78
CA GLU A 57 4.71 -22.68 36.50
C GLU A 57 5.52 -22.45 35.23
N ARG A 58 4.92 -21.78 34.25
CA ARG A 58 5.56 -21.47 32.98
C ARG A 58 4.92 -20.25 32.32
N SER A 59 5.64 -19.63 31.39
CA SER A 59 5.10 -18.54 30.57
C SER A 59 4.39 -19.12 29.35
N VAL A 60 3.15 -18.70 29.11
CA VAL A 60 2.27 -19.21 28.04
C VAL A 60 1.95 -18.09 27.04
N GLY A 61 2.17 -18.35 25.75
CA GLY A 61 1.92 -17.38 24.68
C GLY A 61 2.92 -17.54 23.54
N ILE A 62 2.49 -17.38 22.29
CA ILE A 62 3.37 -17.53 21.11
C ILE A 62 4.33 -16.33 20.98
N PHE A 63 3.83 -15.11 21.15
CA PHE A 63 4.62 -13.89 20.97
C PHE A 63 5.09 -13.34 22.32
N ARG A 64 4.22 -12.63 23.03
CA ARG A 64 4.51 -12.14 24.38
C ARG A 64 3.86 -13.08 25.39
N PRO A 65 4.65 -13.93 26.07
CA PRO A 65 4.08 -14.95 26.92
C PRO A 65 3.65 -14.36 28.26
N THR A 66 2.53 -14.86 28.78
CA THR A 66 1.94 -14.50 30.06
C THR A 66 2.42 -15.50 31.12
N PRO A 67 3.04 -15.05 32.23
CA PRO A 67 3.37 -15.94 33.34
C PRO A 67 2.11 -16.60 33.89
N ALA A 68 2.11 -17.93 34.05
CA ALA A 68 0.94 -18.69 34.45
C ALA A 68 1.31 -19.95 35.24
N VAL A 69 0.34 -20.44 36.02
CA VAL A 69 0.31 -21.83 36.48
C VAL A 69 -0.48 -22.63 35.45
N VAL A 70 0.10 -23.71 34.91
CA VAL A 70 -0.59 -24.62 34.03
C VAL A 70 -0.92 -25.91 34.75
N LEU A 71 -2.19 -26.29 34.74
CA LEU A 71 -2.74 -27.52 35.30
C LEU A 71 -3.12 -28.45 34.15
N GLN A 72 -2.53 -29.64 34.10
CA GLN A 72 -2.99 -30.74 33.27
C GLN A 72 -3.78 -31.73 34.13
N SER A 73 -4.99 -32.05 33.69
CA SER A 73 -5.92 -32.92 34.41
C SER A 73 -6.70 -33.84 33.48
N ASP A 74 -7.56 -34.68 34.05
CA ASP A 74 -8.55 -35.47 33.31
C ASP A 74 -9.66 -34.62 32.65
N GLU A 75 -9.86 -33.38 33.09
CA GLU A 75 -10.77 -32.41 32.46
C GLU A 75 -10.11 -31.60 31.31
N GLY A 76 -8.81 -31.77 31.08
CA GLY A 76 -8.04 -31.04 30.06
C GLY A 76 -6.89 -30.21 30.65
N ILE A 77 -6.41 -29.23 29.87
CA ILE A 77 -5.28 -28.35 30.24
C ILE A 77 -5.79 -26.93 30.49
N ALA A 78 -5.50 -26.39 31.66
CA ALA A 78 -5.88 -25.05 32.08
C ALA A 78 -4.64 -24.17 32.34
N CYS A 79 -4.71 -22.93 31.89
CA CYS A 79 -3.73 -21.87 32.11
C CYS A 79 -4.34 -20.84 33.06
N PHE A 80 -3.72 -20.63 34.22
CA PHE A 80 -4.10 -19.65 35.21
C PHE A 80 -3.05 -18.53 35.26
N PRO A 81 -3.31 -17.36 34.64
CA PRO A 81 -2.35 -16.26 34.61
C PRO A 81 -2.01 -15.72 36.00
N LYS A 82 -0.74 -15.36 36.19
CA LYS A 82 -0.22 -14.73 37.41
C LYS A 82 -0.22 -13.21 37.37
N VAL A 83 -0.66 -12.63 36.25
CA VAL A 83 -0.77 -11.19 36.04
C VAL A 83 -2.22 -10.86 35.70
N ALA A 84 -2.71 -9.68 36.12
CA ALA A 84 -4.06 -9.27 35.81
C ALA A 84 -4.22 -8.92 34.32
N ALA A 85 -5.35 -9.29 33.72
CA ALA A 85 -5.68 -8.94 32.33
C ALA A 85 -5.81 -7.42 32.10
N THR A 86 -6.06 -6.64 33.15
CA THR A 86 -6.14 -5.18 33.09
C THR A 86 -5.36 -4.56 34.25
N GLY A 87 -4.83 -3.36 34.03
CA GLY A 87 -4.10 -2.60 35.05
C GLY A 87 -2.68 -3.09 35.35
N ASP A 88 -2.23 -4.18 34.75
CA ASP A 88 -0.81 -4.60 34.84
C ASP A 88 0.11 -3.51 34.24
N PRO A 89 1.10 -3.00 34.99
CA PRO A 89 1.93 -1.88 34.52
C PRO A 89 2.70 -2.18 33.23
N GLN A 90 3.16 -3.42 33.01
CA GLN A 90 3.88 -3.78 31.80
C GLN A 90 2.93 -3.84 30.61
N TRP A 91 1.76 -4.45 30.78
CA TRP A 91 0.72 -4.48 29.75
C TRP A 91 0.27 -3.06 29.37
N VAL A 92 0.06 -2.17 30.34
CA VAL A 92 -0.32 -0.77 30.09
C VAL A 92 0.76 -0.02 29.31
N ALA A 93 2.03 -0.16 29.72
CA ALA A 93 3.15 0.47 29.01
C ALA A 93 3.25 -0.03 27.55
N HIS A 94 3.06 -1.33 27.35
CA HIS A 94 3.05 -1.92 26.02
C HIS A 94 1.86 -1.49 25.17
N LYS A 95 0.67 -1.36 25.77
CA LYS A 95 -0.52 -0.84 25.08
C LYS A 95 -0.27 0.57 24.56
N VAL A 96 0.26 1.46 25.39
CA VAL A 96 0.61 2.84 25.00
C VAL A 96 1.59 2.86 23.82
N HIS A 97 2.59 1.97 23.85
CA HIS A 97 3.55 1.86 22.75
C HIS A 97 2.90 1.37 21.45
N LEU A 98 2.03 0.35 21.51
CA LEU A 98 1.35 -0.20 20.33
C LEU A 98 0.29 0.75 19.77
N ASP A 99 -0.43 1.48 20.63
CA ASP A 99 -1.37 2.51 20.21
C ASP A 99 -0.63 3.64 19.46
N ARG A 100 0.55 4.06 19.95
CA ARG A 100 1.42 5.00 19.23
C ARG A 100 1.80 4.48 17.83
N ILE A 101 2.21 3.21 17.72
CA ILE A 101 2.53 2.59 16.43
C ILE A 101 1.30 2.55 15.51
N ALA A 102 0.14 2.16 16.03
CA ALA A 102 -1.09 2.12 15.26
C ALA A 102 -1.50 3.50 14.74
N SER A 103 -1.33 4.57 15.53
CA SER A 103 -1.55 5.94 15.09
C SER A 103 -0.58 6.37 13.99
N LEU A 104 0.66 5.86 13.97
CA LEU A 104 1.60 6.11 12.87
C LEU A 104 1.15 5.45 11.58
N TRP A 105 0.60 4.22 11.64
CA TRP A 105 0.02 3.56 10.48
C TRP A 105 -1.21 4.31 9.95
N GLU A 106 -2.10 4.73 10.85
CA GLU A 106 -3.28 5.52 10.50
C GLU A 106 -2.91 6.86 9.84
N LYS A 107 -1.87 7.54 10.34
CA LYS A 107 -1.34 8.79 9.77
C LYS A 107 -0.99 8.67 8.28
N VAL A 108 -0.46 7.51 7.86
CA VAL A 108 -0.10 7.23 6.46
C VAL A 108 -1.19 6.41 5.73
N GLU A 109 -2.38 6.35 6.30
CA GLU A 109 -3.56 5.65 5.78
C GLU A 109 -3.26 4.19 5.45
N TRP A 110 -2.56 3.51 6.36
CA TRP A 110 -2.11 2.13 6.20
C TRP A 110 -2.31 1.32 7.48
N PHE A 111 -1.85 0.06 7.47
CA PHE A 111 -1.93 -0.87 8.59
C PHE A 111 -0.58 -1.58 8.80
N ALA A 112 -0.43 -2.26 9.93
CA ALA A 112 0.80 -2.99 10.23
C ALA A 112 0.97 -4.18 9.26
N PRO A 113 2.08 -4.25 8.49
CA PRO A 113 2.20 -5.25 7.43
C PRO A 113 2.63 -6.63 7.96
N LEU A 114 2.08 -7.70 7.39
CA LEU A 114 2.43 -9.10 7.73
C LEU A 114 3.85 -9.50 7.28
N TRP A 115 4.22 -9.12 6.06
CA TRP A 115 5.35 -9.72 5.34
C TRP A 115 6.57 -8.80 5.22
N VAL A 116 6.67 -7.79 6.10
CA VAL A 116 7.77 -6.84 6.08
C VAL A 116 8.62 -7.07 7.32
N PRO A 117 9.93 -7.30 7.18
CA PRO A 117 10.81 -7.48 8.33
C PRO A 117 10.73 -6.30 9.30
N GLN A 118 10.72 -6.58 10.61
CA GLN A 118 10.59 -5.52 11.61
C GLN A 118 11.70 -4.46 11.52
N GLY A 119 12.91 -4.84 11.12
CA GLY A 119 13.97 -3.84 10.86
C GLY A 119 13.55 -2.75 9.87
N LYS A 120 12.83 -3.13 8.81
CA LYS A 120 12.33 -2.21 7.78
C LYS A 120 11.09 -1.44 8.21
N VAL A 121 10.20 -2.07 8.97
CA VAL A 121 9.06 -1.37 9.57
C VAL A 121 9.54 -0.30 10.55
N ASN A 122 10.48 -0.62 11.44
CA ASN A 122 11.04 0.34 12.38
C ASN A 122 11.75 1.51 11.67
N GLU A 123 12.52 1.25 10.62
CA GLU A 123 13.16 2.28 9.79
C GLU A 123 12.12 3.26 9.21
N LEU A 124 11.05 2.71 8.62
CA LEU A 124 9.94 3.49 8.06
C LEU A 124 9.22 4.32 9.14
N LEU A 125 8.83 3.68 10.25
CA LEU A 125 8.08 4.33 11.32
C LEU A 125 8.86 5.49 11.95
N GLN A 126 10.18 5.31 12.16
CA GLN A 126 11.06 6.37 12.64
C GLN A 126 11.14 7.55 11.66
N ALA A 127 11.16 7.28 10.35
CA ALA A 127 11.24 8.34 9.33
C ALA A 127 9.99 9.24 9.30
N ILE A 128 8.81 8.69 9.62
CA ILE A 128 7.52 9.40 9.51
C ILE A 128 7.04 10.03 10.81
N GLU A 129 7.58 9.61 11.96
CA GLU A 129 7.01 9.87 13.27
C GLU A 129 6.75 11.36 13.56
N HIS A 130 7.80 12.18 13.42
CA HIS A 130 7.75 13.61 13.75
C HIS A 130 7.51 14.52 12.53
N ARG A 131 6.89 13.99 11.47
CA ARG A 131 6.61 14.73 10.22
C ARG A 131 5.15 15.19 10.11
N SER A 132 4.83 16.07 9.17
CA SER A 132 3.43 16.32 8.80
C SER A 132 2.81 15.07 8.14
N LYS A 133 1.49 15.06 7.94
CA LYS A 133 0.78 13.94 7.27
C LYS A 133 1.27 13.78 5.83
N GLU A 134 1.43 14.90 5.12
CA GLU A 134 1.88 14.97 3.73
C GLU A 134 3.31 14.43 3.58
N ASP A 135 4.24 14.90 4.43
CA ASP A 135 5.64 14.45 4.39
C ASP A 135 5.78 12.99 4.82
N ALA A 136 5.02 12.57 5.83
CA ALA A 136 4.97 11.18 6.27
C ALA A 136 4.51 10.26 5.13
N LEU A 137 3.46 10.65 4.39
CA LEU A 137 2.98 9.88 3.24
C LEU A 137 4.01 9.79 2.13
N ARG A 138 4.68 10.89 1.78
CA ARG A 138 5.74 10.87 0.76
C ARG A 138 6.88 9.93 1.13
N LEU A 139 7.31 9.95 2.40
CA LEU A 139 8.35 9.04 2.90
C LEU A 139 7.85 7.58 2.94
N PHE A 140 6.61 7.35 3.36
CA PHE A 140 5.97 6.04 3.31
C PHE A 140 5.95 5.48 1.89
N GLU A 141 5.57 6.28 0.89
CA GLU A 141 5.54 5.87 -0.52
C GLU A 141 6.94 5.53 -1.04
N TYR A 142 7.95 6.32 -0.65
CA TYR A 142 9.34 6.02 -0.95
C TYR A 142 9.77 4.66 -0.38
N HIS A 143 9.60 4.44 0.93
CA HIS A 143 9.98 3.18 1.56
C HIS A 143 9.22 1.99 0.95
N THR A 144 7.90 2.10 0.81
CA THR A 144 7.05 1.01 0.30
C THR A 144 7.33 0.66 -1.15
N SER A 145 7.80 1.59 -1.99
CA SER A 145 8.24 1.28 -3.36
C SER A 145 9.38 0.27 -3.43
N THR A 146 10.20 0.18 -2.37
CA THR A 146 11.31 -0.79 -2.25
C THR A 146 10.92 -2.07 -1.53
N ILE A 147 9.76 -2.08 -0.85
CA ILE A 147 9.25 -3.22 -0.09
C ILE A 147 8.24 -4.00 -0.95
N TYR A 148 7.20 -3.31 -1.44
CA TYR A 148 6.13 -3.88 -2.25
C TYR A 148 6.50 -3.84 -3.73
N THR A 149 7.63 -4.48 -4.04
CA THR A 149 8.20 -4.53 -5.38
C THR A 149 7.31 -5.32 -6.35
N LEU A 150 7.60 -5.17 -7.64
CA LEU A 150 6.93 -5.89 -8.71
C LEU A 150 6.89 -7.43 -8.49
N PRO A 151 7.99 -8.14 -8.12
CA PRO A 151 7.93 -9.56 -7.81
C PRO A 151 7.15 -9.87 -6.53
N PHE A 152 7.21 -9.01 -5.49
CA PHE A 152 6.39 -9.19 -4.29
C PHE A 152 4.90 -9.21 -4.63
N GLN A 153 4.46 -8.25 -5.44
CA GLN A 153 3.07 -8.17 -5.91
C GLN A 153 2.67 -9.39 -6.76
N ALA A 154 3.59 -9.93 -7.57
CA ALA A 154 3.33 -11.14 -8.35
C ALA A 154 3.06 -12.36 -7.46
N VAL A 155 3.81 -12.53 -6.37
CA VAL A 155 3.56 -13.59 -5.38
C VAL A 155 2.18 -13.41 -4.72
N CYS A 156 1.85 -12.19 -4.29
CA CYS A 156 0.51 -11.92 -3.73
C CYS A 156 -0.61 -12.36 -4.70
N ILE A 157 -0.50 -11.99 -5.97
CA ILE A 157 -1.56 -12.22 -6.96
C ILE A 157 -1.60 -13.66 -7.47
N ALA A 158 -0.45 -14.26 -7.78
CA ALA A 158 -0.38 -15.57 -8.39
C ALA A 158 -0.37 -16.71 -7.37
N GLN A 159 0.07 -16.46 -6.13
CA GLN A 159 0.24 -17.51 -5.12
C GLN A 159 -0.77 -17.38 -3.97
N PHE A 160 -1.04 -16.17 -3.46
CA PHE A 160 -1.97 -16.03 -2.33
C PHE A 160 -3.43 -15.98 -2.74
N LEU A 161 -3.79 -15.17 -3.73
CA LEU A 161 -5.20 -15.04 -4.14
C LEU A 161 -5.82 -16.38 -4.56
N PRO A 162 -5.16 -17.26 -5.35
CA PRO A 162 -5.72 -18.55 -5.71
C PRO A 162 -5.91 -19.52 -4.55
N GLN A 163 -5.12 -19.37 -3.48
CA GLN A 163 -5.22 -20.18 -2.26
C GLN A 163 -6.39 -19.75 -1.37
N SER A 164 -6.85 -18.50 -1.48
CA SER A 164 -8.00 -18.03 -0.72
C SER A 164 -9.30 -18.51 -1.35
N ARG A 165 -10.15 -19.14 -0.54
CA ARG A 165 -11.46 -19.64 -0.96
C ARG A 165 -12.33 -18.54 -1.57
N SER A 166 -12.39 -17.35 -0.97
CA SER A 166 -13.22 -16.24 -1.46
C SER A 166 -12.54 -15.40 -2.54
N LEU A 167 -11.21 -15.26 -2.51
CA LEU A 167 -10.46 -14.42 -3.44
C LEU A 167 -10.03 -15.13 -4.73
N SER A 168 -10.01 -16.46 -4.75
CA SER A 168 -9.58 -17.24 -5.93
C SER A 168 -10.32 -16.83 -7.21
N VAL A 169 -11.62 -16.51 -7.11
CA VAL A 169 -12.43 -16.02 -8.24
C VAL A 169 -11.98 -14.66 -8.77
N PHE A 170 -11.30 -13.86 -7.96
CA PHE A 170 -10.75 -12.56 -8.33
C PHE A 170 -9.29 -12.63 -8.79
N ALA A 171 -8.63 -13.80 -8.71
CA ALA A 171 -7.26 -13.94 -9.18
C ALA A 171 -7.09 -13.53 -10.67
N PRO A 172 -8.00 -13.89 -11.61
CA PRO A 172 -7.89 -13.45 -13.00
C PRO A 172 -7.94 -11.92 -13.16
N ILE A 173 -8.87 -11.24 -12.49
CA ILE A 173 -8.99 -9.77 -12.59
C ILE A 173 -7.80 -9.08 -11.92
N ALA A 174 -7.27 -9.62 -10.81
CA ALA A 174 -6.08 -9.09 -10.17
C ALA A 174 -4.83 -9.26 -11.05
N ARG A 175 -4.73 -10.40 -11.74
CA ARG A 175 -3.67 -10.67 -12.72
C ARG A 175 -3.75 -9.72 -13.92
N GLU A 176 -4.95 -9.48 -14.45
CA GLU A 176 -5.17 -8.51 -15.51
C GLU A 176 -4.84 -7.09 -15.05
N ALA A 177 -5.31 -6.67 -13.88
CA ALA A 177 -5.01 -5.36 -13.31
C ALA A 177 -3.49 -5.16 -13.16
N TYR A 178 -2.77 -6.17 -12.68
CA TYR A 178 -1.31 -6.12 -12.58
C TYR A 178 -0.63 -5.93 -13.94
N LEU A 179 -1.01 -6.71 -14.96
CA LEU A 179 -0.46 -6.54 -16.29
C LEU A 179 -0.81 -5.16 -16.88
N ALA A 180 -2.07 -4.73 -16.76
CA ALA A 180 -2.55 -3.43 -17.22
C ALA A 180 -1.79 -2.26 -16.57
N PHE A 181 -1.44 -2.37 -15.28
CA PHE A 181 -0.65 -1.38 -14.56
C PHE A 181 0.71 -1.17 -15.24
N TYR A 182 1.40 -2.28 -15.56
CA TYR A 182 2.72 -2.25 -16.20
C TYR A 182 2.66 -2.01 -17.70
N SER A 183 1.50 -2.20 -18.34
CA SER A 183 1.20 -1.71 -19.70
C SER A 183 0.79 -0.22 -19.73
N GLY A 184 0.89 0.52 -18.62
CA GLY A 184 0.63 1.97 -18.58
C GLY A 184 -0.83 2.37 -18.34
N HIS A 185 -1.74 1.41 -18.18
CA HIS A 185 -3.15 1.65 -17.83
C HIS A 185 -3.37 1.65 -16.31
N ARG A 186 -2.57 2.45 -15.59
CA ARG A 186 -2.51 2.44 -14.12
C ARG A 186 -3.82 2.80 -13.44
N ALA A 187 -4.52 3.83 -13.93
CA ALA A 187 -5.83 4.22 -13.38
C ALA A 187 -6.86 3.08 -13.52
N SER A 188 -6.96 2.45 -14.69
CA SER A 188 -7.87 1.32 -14.92
C SER A 188 -7.53 0.12 -14.03
N SER A 189 -6.24 -0.16 -13.85
CA SER A 189 -5.76 -1.21 -12.96
C SER A 189 -6.18 -0.99 -11.50
N ILE A 190 -5.97 0.21 -10.96
CA ILE A 190 -6.36 0.57 -9.59
C ILE A 190 -7.89 0.50 -9.46
N ALA A 191 -8.63 1.07 -10.42
CA ALA A 191 -10.09 1.05 -10.45
C ALA A 191 -10.67 -0.38 -10.44
N ALA A 192 -10.02 -1.32 -11.12
CA ALA A 192 -10.43 -2.72 -11.14
C ALA A 192 -10.28 -3.41 -9.78
N LEU A 193 -9.29 -3.03 -8.97
CA LEU A 193 -9.01 -3.64 -7.67
C LEU A 193 -9.83 -3.08 -6.51
N ILE A 194 -10.27 -1.81 -6.58
CA ILE A 194 -11.12 -1.20 -5.54
C ILE A 194 -12.39 -2.04 -5.23
N PRO A 195 -13.21 -2.44 -6.22
CA PRO A 195 -14.41 -3.25 -5.95
C PRO A 195 -14.08 -4.69 -5.53
N VAL A 196 -12.89 -5.22 -5.85
CA VAL A 196 -12.46 -6.57 -5.43
C VAL A 196 -12.40 -6.66 -3.91
N MET A 197 -11.95 -5.60 -3.22
CA MET A 197 -11.92 -5.57 -1.74
C MET A 197 -13.32 -5.74 -1.12
N GLU A 198 -14.30 -5.00 -1.60
CA GLU A 198 -15.69 -5.10 -1.10
C GLU A 198 -16.34 -6.45 -1.49
N GLY A 199 -16.10 -6.89 -2.72
CA GLY A 199 -16.56 -8.19 -3.19
C GLY A 199 -15.97 -9.34 -2.37
N ALA A 200 -14.71 -9.22 -1.96
CA ALA A 200 -14.03 -10.19 -1.10
C ALA A 200 -14.67 -10.25 0.30
N VAL A 201 -14.84 -9.10 0.96
CA VAL A 201 -15.52 -9.02 2.27
C VAL A 201 -16.90 -9.68 2.20
N SER A 202 -17.69 -9.33 1.20
CA SER A 202 -19.05 -9.87 1.01
C SER A 202 -19.08 -11.38 0.80
N ARG A 203 -18.06 -11.94 0.13
CA ARG A 203 -17.96 -13.39 -0.12
C ARG A 203 -17.51 -14.16 1.11
N ILE A 204 -16.58 -13.61 1.89
CA ILE A 204 -16.14 -14.22 3.15
C ILE A 204 -17.32 -14.28 4.13
N SER A 205 -18.11 -13.20 4.20
CA SER A 205 -19.28 -13.11 5.07
C SER A 205 -20.57 -13.62 4.42
N SER A 206 -20.52 -14.66 3.58
CA SER A 206 -21.70 -15.12 2.82
C SER A 206 -22.92 -15.46 3.69
N GLU A 207 -22.71 -15.85 4.95
CA GLU A 207 -23.75 -16.08 5.97
C GLU A 207 -24.40 -14.79 6.52
N ALA A 208 -23.77 -13.64 6.27
CA ALA A 208 -24.19 -12.29 6.67
C ALA A 208 -24.66 -11.43 5.48
N ALA A 209 -25.09 -12.07 4.38
CA ALA A 209 -25.57 -11.38 3.19
C ALA A 209 -26.67 -10.35 3.55
N GLY A 210 -26.45 -9.09 3.17
CA GLY A 210 -27.37 -7.97 3.44
C GLY A 210 -27.02 -7.08 4.64
N GLN A 211 -26.01 -7.44 5.44
CA GLN A 211 -25.49 -6.53 6.48
C GLN A 211 -24.64 -5.41 5.88
N PRO A 212 -24.52 -4.25 6.57
CA PRO A 212 -23.54 -3.23 6.22
C PRO A 212 -22.12 -3.82 6.13
N VAL A 213 -21.33 -3.37 5.15
CA VAL A 213 -19.95 -3.86 4.92
C VAL A 213 -19.08 -3.79 6.18
N LEU A 214 -19.19 -2.74 6.99
CA LEU A 214 -18.40 -2.61 8.22
C LEU A 214 -18.76 -3.68 9.27
N GLU A 215 -20.03 -4.05 9.40
CA GLU A 215 -20.44 -5.14 10.30
C GLU A 215 -19.90 -6.50 9.82
N GLN A 216 -19.82 -6.70 8.50
CA GLN A 216 -19.18 -7.88 7.92
C GLN A 216 -17.68 -7.91 8.25
N VAL A 217 -16.99 -6.77 8.10
CA VAL A 217 -15.57 -6.63 8.45
C VAL A 217 -15.32 -6.97 9.93
N ASP A 218 -16.14 -6.44 10.83
CA ASP A 218 -16.04 -6.72 12.27
C ASP A 218 -16.12 -8.22 12.55
N LYS A 219 -17.15 -8.90 12.02
CA LYS A 219 -17.34 -10.34 12.20
C LYS A 219 -16.19 -11.17 11.66
N ILE A 220 -15.71 -10.83 10.46
CA ILE A 220 -14.59 -11.52 9.82
C ILE A 220 -13.36 -11.45 10.73
N ILE A 221 -13.03 -10.24 11.18
CA ILE A 221 -11.81 -9.98 11.94
C ILE A 221 -11.94 -10.51 13.38
N ASP A 222 -13.10 -10.41 14.01
CA ASP A 222 -13.35 -10.96 15.35
C ASP A 222 -13.12 -12.47 15.34
N ARG A 223 -13.63 -13.19 14.34
CA ARG A 223 -13.42 -14.65 14.22
C ARG A 223 -11.96 -15.02 13.98
N ALA A 224 -11.26 -14.27 13.12
CA ALA A 224 -9.82 -14.45 12.93
C ALA A 224 -9.04 -14.21 14.23
N CYS A 225 -9.42 -13.19 15.02
CA CYS A 225 -8.83 -12.92 16.34
C CYS A 225 -9.13 -14.04 17.35
N MET A 226 -10.31 -14.65 17.32
CA MET A 226 -10.63 -15.81 18.18
C MET A 226 -9.75 -17.03 17.87
N LEU A 227 -9.45 -17.31 16.60
CA LEU A 227 -8.49 -18.36 16.27
C LEU A 227 -7.06 -17.99 16.72
N ALA A 228 -6.66 -16.73 16.56
CA ALA A 228 -5.38 -16.25 17.07
C ALA A 228 -5.29 -16.40 18.61
N ALA A 229 -6.37 -16.11 19.33
CA ALA A 229 -6.49 -16.30 20.78
C ALA A 229 -6.27 -17.77 21.18
N ARG A 230 -7.00 -18.71 20.53
CA ARG A 230 -6.84 -20.15 20.76
C ARG A 230 -5.40 -20.62 20.52
N SER A 231 -4.84 -20.21 19.39
CA SER A 231 -3.46 -20.53 19.04
C SER A 231 -2.46 -19.94 20.04
N HIS A 232 -2.67 -18.70 20.49
CA HIS A 232 -1.79 -18.03 21.46
C HIS A 232 -1.63 -18.83 22.74
N PHE A 233 -2.72 -19.38 23.26
CA PHE A 233 -2.74 -20.21 24.47
C PHE A 233 -2.68 -21.72 24.20
N GLY A 234 -2.37 -22.16 22.97
CA GLY A 234 -2.24 -23.57 22.62
C GLY A 234 -3.45 -24.43 22.99
N ASP A 235 -4.65 -23.94 22.68
CA ASP A 235 -5.95 -24.57 22.99
C ASP A 235 -6.23 -24.84 24.49
N MET A 236 -5.41 -24.28 25.39
CA MET A 236 -5.63 -24.38 26.83
C MET A 236 -6.88 -23.58 27.25
N TRP A 237 -7.58 -24.08 28.27
CA TRP A 237 -8.56 -23.26 28.98
C TRP A 237 -7.83 -22.07 29.62
N VAL A 238 -8.35 -20.86 29.44
CA VAL A 238 -7.83 -19.64 30.06
C VAL A 238 -9.03 -18.73 30.35
N PRO A 239 -9.01 -17.90 31.42
CA PRO A 239 -10.13 -17.02 31.71
C PRO A 239 -10.47 -16.10 30.53
N SER A 240 -11.77 -15.83 30.34
CA SER A 240 -12.28 -15.13 29.15
C SER A 240 -11.62 -13.79 28.91
N GLU A 241 -11.30 -13.04 29.97
CA GLU A 241 -10.66 -11.73 29.92
C GLU A 241 -9.28 -11.73 29.23
N TYR A 242 -8.58 -12.88 29.19
CA TYR A 242 -7.31 -13.02 28.47
C TYR A 242 -7.49 -13.45 27.00
N ARG A 243 -8.70 -13.87 26.61
CA ARG A 243 -9.07 -14.18 25.22
C ARG A 243 -9.68 -12.98 24.50
N GLU A 244 -10.03 -11.94 25.25
CA GLU A 244 -10.58 -10.70 24.70
C GLU A 244 -9.58 -10.00 23.77
N LYS A 245 -10.13 -9.38 22.72
CA LYS A 245 -9.35 -8.67 21.71
C LYS A 245 -8.45 -7.58 22.30
N ASP A 246 -8.91 -6.91 23.36
CA ASP A 246 -8.17 -5.81 23.98
C ASP A 246 -6.89 -6.30 24.67
N TYR A 247 -6.96 -7.43 25.37
CA TYR A 247 -5.79 -8.05 25.98
C TYR A 247 -4.81 -8.53 24.91
N LEU A 248 -5.33 -9.28 23.93
CA LEU A 248 -4.52 -9.90 22.88
C LEU A 248 -3.93 -8.90 21.89
N TYR A 249 -4.55 -7.73 21.70
CA TYR A 249 -3.99 -6.64 20.91
C TYR A 249 -2.56 -6.29 21.36
N VAL A 250 -2.27 -6.46 22.66
CA VAL A 250 -0.96 -6.17 23.24
C VAL A 250 -0.01 -7.38 23.22
N GLN A 251 -0.57 -8.59 23.25
CA GLN A 251 0.18 -9.83 23.47
C GLN A 251 0.45 -10.63 22.19
N ASP A 252 -0.38 -10.49 21.16
CA ASP A 252 -0.32 -11.28 19.95
C ASP A 252 -0.18 -10.39 18.70
N GLU A 253 0.93 -10.57 17.98
CA GLU A 253 1.24 -9.73 16.82
C GLU A 253 0.22 -9.92 15.68
N ARG A 254 -0.40 -11.10 15.55
CA ARG A 254 -1.45 -11.34 14.54
C ARG A 254 -2.69 -10.52 14.86
N VAL A 255 -3.11 -10.51 16.13
CA VAL A 255 -4.24 -9.70 16.59
C VAL A 255 -3.95 -8.22 16.38
N PHE A 256 -2.74 -7.76 16.70
CA PHE A 256 -2.34 -6.37 16.41
C PHE A 256 -2.47 -6.02 14.91
N VAL A 257 -1.96 -6.87 14.01
CA VAL A 257 -2.07 -6.67 12.57
C VAL A 257 -3.55 -6.65 12.13
N PHE A 258 -4.34 -7.64 12.54
CA PHE A 258 -5.75 -7.74 12.18
C PHE A 258 -6.56 -6.52 12.65
N GLN A 259 -6.27 -6.01 13.85
CA GLN A 259 -6.93 -4.82 14.38
C GLN A 259 -6.50 -3.53 13.67
N THR A 260 -5.22 -3.38 13.28
CA THR A 260 -4.81 -2.23 12.46
C THR A 260 -5.39 -2.28 11.04
N PHE A 261 -5.55 -3.48 10.48
CA PHE A 261 -6.24 -3.68 9.20
C PHE A 261 -7.73 -3.31 9.31
N ARG A 262 -8.40 -3.71 10.39
CA ARG A 262 -9.78 -3.27 10.71
C ARG A 262 -9.89 -1.75 10.71
N ARG A 263 -9.03 -1.08 11.49
CA ARG A 263 -9.00 0.39 11.59
C ARG A 263 -8.78 1.04 10.22
N TRP A 264 -7.91 0.48 9.37
CA TRP A 264 -7.72 1.00 8.01
C TRP A 264 -8.99 0.86 7.14
N LEU A 265 -9.67 -0.29 7.20
CA LEU A 265 -10.93 -0.48 6.47
C LEU A 265 -12.00 0.51 6.94
N GLU A 266 -12.14 0.73 8.24
CA GLU A 266 -13.14 1.64 8.82
C GLU A 266 -12.81 3.12 8.61
N ASN A 267 -11.58 3.53 8.93
CA ASN A 267 -11.19 4.94 9.01
C ASN A 267 -10.65 5.49 7.68
N SER A 268 -10.32 4.63 6.72
CA SER A 268 -9.80 5.03 5.42
C SER A 268 -10.61 4.47 4.26
N PHE A 269 -10.67 3.15 4.08
CA PHE A 269 -11.15 2.56 2.83
C PHE A 269 -12.68 2.63 2.65
N PHE A 270 -13.46 2.29 3.68
CA PHE A 270 -14.93 2.31 3.68
C PHE A 270 -15.52 3.51 4.44
N ARG A 271 -14.68 4.48 4.84
CA ARG A 271 -15.14 5.69 5.51
C ARG A 271 -16.11 6.46 4.60
N ARG A 272 -17.13 7.08 5.20
CA ARG A 272 -18.13 7.84 4.43
C ARG A 272 -17.49 9.07 3.78
N THR A 273 -17.95 9.41 2.58
CA THR A 273 -17.45 10.53 1.77
C THR A 273 -17.32 11.85 2.55
N GLY A 274 -18.31 12.22 3.36
CA GLY A 274 -18.29 13.47 4.12
C GLY A 274 -17.38 13.47 5.36
N GLU A 275 -16.86 12.31 5.74
CA GLU A 275 -16.03 12.13 6.94
C GLU A 275 -14.57 11.84 6.59
N TYR A 276 -14.27 11.46 5.34
CA TYR A 276 -12.92 11.12 4.91
C TYR A 276 -12.04 12.37 4.72
N ASP A 277 -10.90 12.36 5.40
CA ASP A 277 -9.90 13.44 5.44
C ASP A 277 -8.50 12.94 5.02
N GLY A 278 -8.45 11.81 4.32
CA GLY A 278 -7.21 11.20 3.81
C GLY A 278 -6.67 11.91 2.57
N LEU A 279 -5.35 11.81 2.37
CA LEU A 279 -4.57 12.38 1.27
C LEU A 279 -4.24 11.36 0.19
N THR A 280 -4.40 10.06 0.47
CA THR A 280 -4.27 9.00 -0.55
C THR A 280 -5.45 8.98 -1.51
N TRP A 281 -6.60 9.50 -1.06
CA TRP A 281 -7.90 9.40 -1.72
C TRP A 281 -8.33 7.96 -2.03
N LEU A 282 -7.67 6.96 -1.43
CA LEU A 282 -8.00 5.55 -1.58
C LEU A 282 -9.18 5.20 -0.68
N ASN A 283 -10.35 5.65 -1.10
CA ASN A 283 -11.62 5.43 -0.43
C ASN A 283 -12.66 4.94 -1.43
N ARG A 284 -13.37 3.87 -1.08
CA ARG A 284 -14.34 3.21 -1.94
C ARG A 284 -15.53 4.10 -2.31
N HIS A 285 -16.06 4.88 -1.37
CA HIS A 285 -17.20 5.77 -1.63
C HIS A 285 -16.79 6.97 -2.48
N LEU A 286 -15.64 7.57 -2.22
CA LEU A 286 -15.10 8.66 -3.05
C LEU A 286 -14.84 8.22 -4.48
N PHE A 287 -14.28 7.02 -4.65
CA PHE A 287 -14.10 6.40 -5.97
C PHE A 287 -15.46 6.22 -6.68
N ALA A 288 -16.44 5.61 -6.01
CA ALA A 288 -17.76 5.34 -6.60
C ALA A 288 -18.51 6.62 -7.02
N HIS A 289 -18.30 7.72 -6.30
CA HIS A 289 -18.89 9.02 -6.62
C HIS A 289 -18.05 9.89 -7.56
N GLY A 290 -16.85 9.44 -7.96
CA GLY A 290 -15.94 10.23 -8.80
C GLY A 290 -15.52 11.56 -8.15
N ALA A 291 -15.44 11.61 -6.82
CA ALA A 291 -15.23 12.85 -6.07
C ALA A 291 -13.83 13.46 -6.22
N SER A 292 -12.84 12.65 -6.59
CA SER A 292 -11.47 13.06 -6.90
C SER A 292 -10.85 12.09 -7.89
N MET A 293 -9.78 12.51 -8.58
CA MET A 293 -8.96 11.64 -9.42
C MET A 293 -7.69 11.17 -8.70
N ASP A 294 -7.39 11.68 -7.50
CA ASP A 294 -6.14 11.42 -6.78
C ASP A 294 -5.98 9.96 -6.32
N TRP A 295 -7.07 9.17 -6.32
CA TRP A 295 -7.02 7.74 -6.04
C TRP A 295 -6.15 6.97 -7.05
N GLN A 296 -5.89 7.53 -8.24
CA GLN A 296 -5.11 6.87 -9.29
C GLN A 296 -3.58 6.94 -9.08
N LYS A 297 -3.11 7.45 -7.93
CA LYS A 297 -1.69 7.47 -7.57
C LYS A 297 -1.09 6.05 -7.64
N PRO A 298 0.11 5.86 -8.25
CA PRO A 298 0.73 4.54 -8.38
C PRO A 298 0.90 3.75 -7.07
N SER A 299 1.12 4.45 -5.96
CA SER A 299 1.24 3.86 -4.62
C SER A 299 -0.03 3.10 -4.21
N ASN A 300 -1.21 3.56 -4.63
CA ASN A 300 -2.49 2.92 -4.32
C ASN A 300 -2.64 1.53 -4.97
N PHE A 301 -1.97 1.27 -6.09
CA PHE A 301 -1.96 -0.08 -6.67
C PHE A 301 -1.31 -1.09 -5.72
N SER A 302 -0.11 -0.77 -5.22
CA SER A 302 0.60 -1.63 -4.27
C SER A 302 -0.20 -1.81 -2.96
N ARG A 303 -0.84 -0.73 -2.48
CA ARG A 303 -1.73 -0.77 -1.32
C ARG A 303 -2.87 -1.75 -1.54
N LEU A 304 -3.57 -1.68 -2.67
CA LEU A 304 -4.69 -2.59 -2.95
C LEU A 304 -4.22 -4.05 -3.05
N VAL A 305 -3.11 -4.33 -3.75
CA VAL A 305 -2.58 -5.70 -3.86
C VAL A 305 -2.24 -6.28 -2.49
N VAL A 306 -1.51 -5.53 -1.66
CA VAL A 306 -1.12 -5.98 -0.31
C VAL A 306 -2.33 -6.15 0.60
N ALA A 307 -3.30 -5.22 0.53
CA ALA A 307 -4.51 -5.27 1.34
C ALA A 307 -5.39 -6.48 0.97
N ILE A 308 -5.58 -6.76 -0.32
CA ILE A 308 -6.37 -7.91 -0.79
C ILE A 308 -5.69 -9.21 -0.35
N ALA A 309 -4.36 -9.31 -0.50
CA ALA A 309 -3.62 -10.46 -0.01
C ALA A 309 -3.74 -10.64 1.51
N THR A 310 -3.68 -9.54 2.28
CA THR A 310 -3.85 -9.55 3.74
C THR A 310 -5.24 -10.04 4.12
N LEU A 311 -6.28 -9.62 3.38
CA LEU A 311 -7.63 -10.12 3.58
C LEU A 311 -7.73 -11.63 3.33
N GLY A 312 -6.97 -12.19 2.37
CA GLY A 312 -6.89 -13.64 2.16
C GLY A 312 -6.29 -14.41 3.34
N VAL A 313 -5.29 -13.83 4.01
CA VAL A 313 -4.78 -14.37 5.29
C VAL A 313 -5.87 -14.31 6.35
N ILE A 314 -6.52 -13.16 6.51
CA ILE A 314 -7.59 -12.99 7.50
C ILE A 314 -8.73 -13.99 7.24
N GLU A 315 -9.11 -14.24 5.99
CA GLU A 315 -10.08 -15.29 5.64
C GLU A 315 -9.62 -16.66 6.14
N SER A 316 -8.36 -17.03 5.87
CA SER A 316 -7.80 -18.32 6.25
C SER A 316 -7.78 -18.55 7.76
N TRP A 317 -7.72 -17.46 8.54
CA TRP A 317 -7.84 -17.47 10.01
C TRP A 317 -9.29 -17.43 10.48
N HIS A 318 -10.16 -16.74 9.76
CA HIS A 318 -11.60 -16.70 10.01
C HIS A 318 -12.25 -18.09 9.84
N ASP A 319 -11.86 -18.84 8.81
CA ASP A 319 -12.42 -20.15 8.50
C ASP A 319 -11.57 -21.34 8.97
N GLU A 320 -10.47 -21.07 9.68
CA GLU A 320 -9.53 -22.06 10.24
C GLU A 320 -8.84 -22.96 9.19
N SER A 321 -8.94 -22.60 7.91
CA SER A 321 -8.37 -23.39 6.81
C SER A 321 -6.85 -23.29 6.73
N ASN A 322 -6.26 -22.19 7.23
CA ASN A 322 -4.82 -21.90 7.15
C ASN A 322 -4.25 -22.01 5.72
N GLN A 323 -5.07 -21.79 4.70
CA GLN A 323 -4.67 -21.97 3.30
C GLN A 323 -3.67 -20.92 2.83
N VAL A 324 -3.85 -19.66 3.22
CA VAL A 324 -2.92 -18.58 2.92
C VAL A 324 -1.92 -18.42 4.07
N PRO A 325 -0.60 -18.55 3.84
CA PRO A 325 0.39 -18.58 4.90
C PRO A 325 0.69 -17.19 5.50
N LEU A 326 1.02 -17.17 6.79
CA LEU A 326 1.55 -15.97 7.46
C LEU A 326 3.00 -15.65 7.03
N ILE A 327 3.76 -16.68 6.65
CA ILE A 327 5.14 -16.52 6.17
C ILE A 327 5.10 -16.25 4.67
N PHE A 328 5.78 -15.20 4.23
CA PHE A 328 5.88 -14.89 2.81
C PHE A 328 6.65 -16.00 2.09
N PRO A 329 6.05 -16.70 1.12
CA PRO A 329 6.69 -17.82 0.46
C PRO A 329 7.76 -17.32 -0.50
N GLY A 330 8.68 -18.22 -0.86
CA GLY A 330 9.49 -18.04 -2.06
C GLY A 330 8.59 -17.95 -3.30
N MET A 331 9.03 -17.19 -4.30
CA MET A 331 8.34 -17.10 -5.57
C MET A 331 8.40 -18.44 -6.31
N ASP A 332 7.25 -19.01 -6.64
CA ASP A 332 7.13 -20.24 -7.42
C ASP A 332 7.09 -19.96 -8.93
N GLU A 333 6.77 -20.97 -9.74
CA GLU A 333 6.72 -20.83 -11.19
C GLU A 333 5.60 -19.89 -11.67
N ASP A 334 4.43 -19.92 -11.03
CA ASP A 334 3.29 -19.08 -11.41
C ASP A 334 3.57 -17.61 -11.08
N GLY A 335 4.12 -17.35 -9.89
CA GLY A 335 4.61 -16.02 -9.49
C GLY A 335 5.69 -15.52 -10.45
N ARG A 336 6.66 -16.36 -10.79
CA ARG A 336 7.74 -16.03 -11.73
C ARG A 336 7.24 -15.71 -13.13
N LEU A 337 6.29 -16.47 -13.66
CA LEU A 337 5.72 -16.24 -14.99
C LEU A 337 4.90 -14.95 -15.05
N LEU A 338 4.09 -14.67 -14.03
CA LEU A 338 3.37 -13.38 -13.92
C LEU A 338 4.35 -12.21 -13.85
N TRP A 339 5.39 -12.33 -13.02
CA TRP A 339 6.45 -11.34 -12.91
C TRP A 339 7.11 -11.05 -14.27
N GLN A 340 7.58 -12.08 -14.96
CA GLN A 340 8.22 -11.97 -16.27
C GLN A 340 7.29 -11.35 -17.31
N GLN A 341 6.01 -11.70 -17.27
CA GLN A 341 5.02 -11.12 -18.17
C GLN A 341 4.82 -9.62 -17.91
N ALA A 342 4.79 -9.16 -16.66
CA ALA A 342 4.72 -7.73 -16.36
C ALA A 342 5.98 -6.97 -16.80
N MET A 343 7.17 -7.57 -16.66
CA MET A 343 8.40 -6.98 -17.21
C MET A 343 8.32 -6.82 -18.73
N LEU A 344 7.83 -7.85 -19.43
CA LEU A 344 7.62 -7.79 -20.88
C LEU A 344 6.62 -6.69 -21.26
N GLN A 345 5.50 -6.57 -20.53
CA GLN A 345 4.51 -5.52 -20.75
C GLN A 345 5.12 -4.12 -20.57
N ALA A 346 5.91 -3.91 -19.51
CA ALA A 346 6.59 -2.64 -19.28
C ALA A 346 7.57 -2.30 -20.42
N GLN A 347 8.34 -3.27 -20.89
CA GLN A 347 9.26 -3.09 -22.02
C GLN A 347 8.52 -2.79 -23.32
N ALA A 348 7.48 -3.54 -23.64
CA ALA A 348 6.65 -3.33 -24.82
C ALA A 348 5.99 -1.94 -24.79
N GLN A 349 5.51 -1.51 -23.62
CA GLN A 349 4.87 -0.21 -23.46
C GLN A 349 5.81 0.95 -23.75
N MET A 350 7.10 0.83 -23.44
CA MET A 350 8.10 1.84 -23.82
C MET A 350 8.17 2.00 -25.35
N ALA A 351 8.19 0.88 -26.09
CA ALA A 351 8.21 0.91 -27.55
C ALA A 351 6.91 1.51 -28.12
N VAL A 352 5.75 1.14 -27.57
CA VAL A 352 4.45 1.72 -27.97
C VAL A 352 4.46 3.23 -27.77
N LYS A 353 4.93 3.72 -26.62
CA LYS A 353 4.98 5.17 -26.34
C LYS A 353 5.88 5.93 -27.31
N GLN A 354 7.01 5.35 -27.71
CA GLN A 354 7.88 5.94 -28.74
C GLN A 354 7.20 5.99 -30.11
N ILE A 355 6.51 4.92 -30.51
CA ILE A 355 5.78 4.86 -31.79
C ILE A 355 4.62 5.87 -31.80
N GLU A 356 3.83 5.94 -30.72
CA GLU A 356 2.76 6.93 -30.57
C GLU A 356 3.32 8.35 -30.71
N GLN A 357 4.40 8.65 -30.00
CA GLN A 357 5.06 9.95 -30.06
C GLN A 357 5.50 10.30 -31.48
N GLN A 358 6.08 9.36 -32.23
CA GLN A 358 6.49 9.57 -33.61
C GLN A 358 5.29 9.84 -34.52
N ASN A 359 4.19 9.10 -34.35
CA ASN A 359 2.96 9.27 -35.13
C ASN A 359 2.33 10.64 -34.88
N TYR A 360 2.13 11.04 -33.62
CA TYR A 360 1.56 12.36 -33.30
C TYR A 360 2.45 13.51 -33.78
N ARG A 361 3.78 13.32 -33.74
CA ARG A 361 4.75 14.28 -34.28
C ARG A 361 4.57 14.53 -35.77
N GLN A 362 4.24 13.52 -36.58
CA GLN A 362 4.00 13.70 -38.03
C GLN A 362 2.84 14.67 -38.30
N HIS A 363 1.92 14.81 -37.35
CA HIS A 363 0.79 15.74 -37.41
C HIS A 363 1.01 17.02 -36.60
N GLY A 364 2.24 17.28 -36.14
CA GLY A 364 2.57 18.43 -35.31
C GLY A 364 1.94 18.41 -33.91
N ARG A 365 1.29 17.32 -33.49
CA ARG A 365 0.52 17.24 -32.23
C ARG A 365 1.31 16.58 -31.11
N LEU A 366 0.91 16.87 -29.88
CA LEU A 366 1.33 16.10 -28.70
C LEU A 366 0.49 14.84 -28.58
N VAL A 367 1.08 13.80 -27.99
CA VAL A 367 0.29 12.65 -27.51
C VAL A 367 -0.67 13.16 -26.43
N PRO A 368 -1.98 12.84 -26.50
CA PRO A 368 -2.95 13.24 -25.50
C PRO A 368 -2.54 12.78 -24.11
N ALA A 369 -2.77 13.63 -23.10
CA ALA A 369 -2.51 13.28 -21.72
C ALA A 369 -3.41 12.13 -21.26
N MET A 370 -2.83 11.17 -20.57
CA MET A 370 -3.53 10.13 -19.84
C MET A 370 -3.58 10.49 -18.35
N PRO A 371 -4.53 9.98 -17.57
CA PRO A 371 -4.66 10.37 -16.16
C PRO A 371 -3.40 10.15 -15.30
N THR A 372 -2.56 9.16 -15.66
CA THR A 372 -1.32 8.82 -14.94
C THR A 372 -0.04 9.05 -15.74
N ASP A 373 -0.14 9.65 -16.92
CA ASP A 373 0.98 9.95 -17.80
C ASP A 373 0.62 11.16 -18.69
N ASP A 374 1.14 12.33 -18.31
CA ASP A 374 0.99 13.57 -19.07
C ASP A 374 2.03 13.71 -20.20
N GLY A 375 2.88 12.70 -20.38
CA GLY A 375 3.97 12.62 -21.36
C GLY A 375 5.16 13.53 -21.05
N VAL A 376 5.18 14.29 -19.95
CA VAL A 376 6.23 15.28 -19.65
C VAL A 376 7.61 14.64 -19.61
N LEU A 377 7.75 13.49 -18.92
CA LEU A 377 9.03 12.79 -18.77
C LEU A 377 9.60 12.34 -20.11
N LEU A 378 8.78 11.68 -20.93
CA LEU A 378 9.18 11.24 -22.27
C LEU A 378 9.54 12.45 -23.14
N ARG A 379 8.77 13.54 -23.05
CA ARG A 379 9.08 14.78 -23.75
C ARG A 379 10.42 15.38 -23.33
N LYS A 380 10.75 15.43 -22.03
CA LYS A 380 12.05 15.92 -21.54
C LYS A 380 13.20 15.11 -22.13
N ALA A 381 13.13 13.79 -22.03
CA ALA A 381 14.17 12.89 -22.52
C ALA A 381 14.42 13.08 -24.02
N VAL A 382 13.35 13.14 -24.81
CA VAL A 382 13.46 13.30 -26.26
C VAL A 382 13.91 14.71 -26.66
N LEU A 383 13.39 15.75 -25.99
CA LEU A 383 13.80 17.13 -26.26
C LEU A 383 15.27 17.36 -25.93
N GLN A 384 15.78 16.79 -24.83
CA GLN A 384 17.20 16.86 -24.48
C GLN A 384 18.06 16.13 -25.52
N GLN A 385 17.68 14.91 -25.91
CA GLN A 385 18.44 14.12 -26.88
C GLN A 385 18.52 14.83 -28.24
N GLU A 386 17.39 15.26 -28.79
CA GLU A 386 17.37 15.94 -30.10
C GLU A 386 17.96 17.36 -30.03
N CYS A 387 17.87 18.06 -28.89
CA CYS A 387 18.61 19.31 -28.70
C CYS A 387 20.12 19.08 -28.83
N ILE A 388 20.64 18.01 -28.24
CA ILE A 388 22.07 17.68 -28.34
C ILE A 388 22.43 17.34 -29.79
N ASP A 389 21.67 16.45 -30.42
CA ASP A 389 22.01 15.88 -31.71
C ASP A 389 21.80 16.87 -32.88
N ASP A 390 20.67 17.57 -32.91
CA ASP A 390 20.22 18.36 -34.06
C ASP A 390 20.46 19.87 -33.91
N LEU A 391 20.77 20.36 -32.70
CA LEU A 391 21.03 21.79 -32.47
C LEU A 391 22.44 22.05 -31.93
N VAL A 392 22.81 21.44 -30.82
CA VAL A 392 24.07 21.71 -30.11
C VAL A 392 25.28 21.22 -30.91
N ARG A 393 25.23 20.00 -31.44
CA ARG A 393 26.33 19.47 -32.27
C ARG A 393 26.55 20.33 -33.53
N PRO A 394 25.52 20.69 -34.34
CA PRO A 394 25.70 21.63 -35.44
C PRO A 394 26.29 22.99 -35.04
N LEU A 395 25.82 23.59 -33.93
CA LEU A 395 26.37 24.86 -33.44
C LEU A 395 27.85 24.73 -33.05
N ARG A 396 28.22 23.68 -32.34
CA ARG A 396 29.63 23.41 -31.98
C ARG A 396 30.49 23.19 -33.22
N ASN A 397 29.99 22.45 -34.21
CA ASN A 397 30.68 22.24 -35.48
C ASN A 397 30.86 23.55 -36.27
N ALA A 398 29.93 24.50 -36.13
CA ALA A 398 30.05 25.85 -36.69
C ALA A 398 30.99 26.78 -35.89
N GLY A 399 31.51 26.35 -34.73
CA GLY A 399 32.48 27.11 -33.95
C GLY A 399 31.90 27.89 -32.75
N TRP A 400 30.67 27.57 -32.32
CA TRP A 400 30.06 28.16 -31.13
C TRP A 400 30.39 27.37 -29.85
N SER A 401 30.59 28.07 -28.74
CA SER A 401 30.48 27.50 -27.39
C SER A 401 29.01 27.52 -26.96
N VAL A 402 28.47 26.40 -26.46
CA VAL A 402 27.02 26.23 -26.27
C VAL A 402 26.68 25.82 -24.84
N GLU A 403 25.79 26.57 -24.21
CA GLU A 403 25.13 26.29 -22.94
C GLU A 403 23.65 25.93 -23.18
N ILE A 404 23.17 24.89 -22.50
CA ILE A 404 21.83 24.34 -22.66
C ILE A 404 21.09 24.54 -21.34
N GLY A 405 19.91 25.16 -21.37
CA GLY A 405 19.02 25.21 -20.22
C GLY A 405 18.29 23.89 -19.98
N GLU A 406 17.56 23.79 -18.87
CA GLU A 406 16.62 22.68 -18.70
C GLU A 406 15.37 22.89 -19.57
N PRO A 407 14.73 21.80 -20.04
CA PRO A 407 13.38 21.89 -20.58
C PRO A 407 12.44 22.56 -19.58
N ASP A 408 11.50 23.36 -20.07
CA ASP A 408 10.45 23.96 -19.23
C ASP A 408 9.61 22.89 -18.50
N ASP A 409 8.80 23.33 -17.53
CA ASP A 409 8.01 22.42 -16.67
C ASP A 409 7.06 21.52 -17.47
N ARG A 410 6.56 21.99 -18.62
CA ARG A 410 5.67 21.21 -19.50
C ARG A 410 6.42 20.46 -20.61
N SER A 411 7.73 20.63 -20.70
CA SER A 411 8.62 20.05 -21.72
C SER A 411 8.21 20.43 -23.14
N LEU A 412 7.70 21.64 -23.31
CA LEU A 412 7.32 22.23 -24.59
C LEU A 412 8.52 22.90 -25.28
N TYR A 413 9.55 23.34 -24.55
CA TYR A 413 10.73 23.94 -25.14
C TYR A 413 11.98 23.85 -24.25
N VAL A 414 13.14 24.07 -24.88
CA VAL A 414 14.42 24.28 -24.21
C VAL A 414 15.11 25.50 -24.81
N LYS A 415 15.73 26.34 -23.97
CA LYS A 415 16.51 27.50 -24.41
C LYS A 415 18.00 27.14 -24.47
N VAL A 416 18.64 27.53 -25.56
CA VAL A 416 20.07 27.31 -25.84
C VAL A 416 20.74 28.66 -26.04
N ALA A 417 21.85 28.88 -25.35
CA ALA A 417 22.68 30.07 -25.50
C ALA A 417 24.03 29.66 -26.10
N ALA A 418 24.33 30.19 -27.27
CA ALA A 418 25.59 30.01 -27.97
C ALA A 418 26.41 31.30 -27.93
N SER A 419 27.73 31.18 -27.75
CA SER A 419 28.65 32.32 -27.69
C SER A 419 29.96 32.03 -28.43
N SER A 420 30.51 33.07 -29.06
CA SER A 420 31.84 33.04 -29.68
C SER A 420 32.44 34.44 -29.61
N GLY A 421 33.44 34.64 -28.75
CA GLY A 421 33.97 35.96 -28.42
C GLY A 421 32.85 36.91 -27.92
N PRO A 422 32.67 38.09 -28.53
CA PRO A 422 31.60 39.02 -28.16
C PRO A 422 30.22 38.64 -28.73
N GLN A 423 30.15 37.70 -29.68
CA GLN A 423 28.89 37.32 -30.33
C GLN A 423 28.09 36.37 -29.44
N LYS A 424 26.78 36.59 -29.39
CA LYS A 424 25.81 35.73 -28.68
C LYS A 424 24.67 35.39 -29.62
N LEU A 425 24.19 34.16 -29.52
CA LEU A 425 23.04 33.66 -30.25
C LEU A 425 22.17 32.86 -29.27
N ARG A 426 20.92 33.23 -29.15
CA ARG A 426 19.93 32.59 -28.29
C ARG A 426 18.90 31.90 -29.15
N ILE A 427 18.61 30.64 -28.85
CA ILE A 427 17.71 29.81 -29.65
C ILE A 427 16.75 29.11 -28.71
N ALA A 428 15.46 29.12 -29.04
CA ALA A 428 14.49 28.25 -28.40
C ALA A 428 14.26 27.03 -29.31
N LEU A 429 14.35 25.82 -28.76
CA LEU A 429 13.93 24.60 -29.45
C LEU A 429 12.61 24.11 -28.87
N LEU A 430 11.54 24.24 -29.64
CA LEU A 430 10.22 23.74 -29.31
C LEU A 430 10.10 22.24 -29.58
N TYR A 431 9.31 21.58 -28.74
CA TYR A 431 8.98 20.18 -28.87
C TYR A 431 8.09 19.88 -30.10
N SER A 432 7.22 20.80 -30.52
CA SER A 432 6.39 20.66 -31.74
C SER A 432 6.07 22.01 -32.40
N CYS A 433 5.79 21.98 -33.70
CA CYS A 433 5.35 23.13 -34.49
C CYS A 433 3.95 23.66 -34.09
N ALA A 434 2.98 22.79 -33.80
CA ALA A 434 1.60 23.18 -33.48
C ALA A 434 1.44 23.60 -32.01
N THR A 435 2.33 24.48 -31.56
CA THR A 435 2.30 25.11 -30.25
C THR A 435 1.52 26.43 -30.33
N ASP A 436 0.91 26.86 -29.22
CA ASP A 436 0.13 28.10 -29.17
C ASP A 436 0.99 29.31 -29.60
N ASN A 437 0.39 30.22 -30.37
CA ASN A 437 1.04 31.44 -30.83
C ASN A 437 1.48 32.34 -29.67
N GLU A 438 0.77 32.30 -28.53
CA GLU A 438 1.18 33.04 -27.33
C GLU A 438 2.60 32.67 -26.89
N LEU A 439 2.95 31.38 -26.89
CA LEU A 439 4.29 30.93 -26.53
C LEU A 439 5.33 31.36 -27.58
N TYR A 440 4.98 31.33 -28.87
CA TYR A 440 5.88 31.85 -29.92
C TYR A 440 6.19 33.33 -29.70
N ARG A 441 5.19 34.14 -29.33
CA ARG A 441 5.37 35.57 -29.04
C ARG A 441 6.20 35.82 -27.79
N GLU A 442 6.03 35.01 -26.75
CA GLU A 442 6.86 35.06 -25.54
C GLU A 442 8.32 34.76 -25.88
N LEU A 443 8.59 33.64 -26.55
CA LEU A 443 9.94 33.23 -26.91
C LEU A 443 10.62 34.24 -27.84
N ALA A 444 9.89 34.81 -28.80
CA ALA A 444 10.42 35.78 -29.76
C ALA A 444 10.96 37.07 -29.11
N GLN A 445 10.61 37.35 -27.86
CA GLN A 445 11.17 38.49 -27.10
C GLN A 445 12.55 38.19 -26.51
N GLU A 446 12.90 36.90 -26.39
CA GLU A 446 14.08 36.45 -25.64
C GLU A 446 15.16 35.80 -26.51
N VAL A 447 14.77 35.26 -27.68
CA VAL A 447 15.65 34.48 -28.57
C VAL A 447 15.75 35.07 -29.97
N ASP A 448 16.86 34.76 -30.65
CA ASP A 448 17.13 35.20 -32.03
C ASP A 448 16.52 34.26 -33.08
N ALA A 449 16.25 33.01 -32.71
CA ALA A 449 15.58 32.01 -33.54
C ALA A 449 14.73 31.05 -32.70
N ILE A 450 13.58 30.66 -33.22
CA ILE A 450 12.70 29.63 -32.65
C ILE A 450 12.70 28.45 -33.61
N LEU A 451 13.35 27.37 -33.20
CA LEU A 451 13.37 26.13 -33.94
C LEU A 451 12.36 25.16 -33.33
N TYR A 452 11.86 24.21 -34.10
CA TYR A 452 10.99 23.16 -33.58
C TYR A 452 11.35 21.79 -34.14
N ARG A 453 10.92 20.76 -33.42
CA ARG A 453 11.06 19.37 -33.85
C ARG A 453 9.92 18.96 -34.79
N GLY A 454 10.25 18.19 -35.81
CA GLY A 454 9.30 17.66 -36.80
C GLY A 454 9.07 18.56 -38.01
N SER A 455 8.08 18.19 -38.83
CA SER A 455 7.77 18.87 -40.09
C SER A 455 7.05 20.21 -39.89
N PRO A 456 7.15 21.15 -40.85
CA PRO A 456 6.45 22.45 -40.83
C PRO A 456 4.93 22.32 -41.01
N TYR A 457 4.25 21.78 -40.00
CA TYR A 457 2.81 21.51 -40.03
C TYR A 457 2.01 22.81 -39.85
N HIS A 458 1.48 23.36 -40.94
CA HIS A 458 0.74 24.63 -40.97
C HIS A 458 1.42 25.76 -40.19
N GLN A 459 2.76 25.84 -40.22
CA GLN A 459 3.56 26.78 -39.40
C GLN A 459 3.04 28.22 -39.43
N HIS A 460 2.59 28.71 -40.60
CA HIS A 460 2.07 30.06 -40.77
C HIS A 460 0.83 30.37 -39.90
N GLN A 461 0.07 29.35 -39.48
CA GLN A 461 -1.09 29.50 -38.62
C GLN A 461 -0.72 29.60 -37.14
N PHE A 462 0.40 28.98 -36.74
CA PHE A 462 0.84 28.93 -35.34
C PHE A 462 1.88 30.01 -35.02
N ALA A 463 2.75 30.36 -35.97
CA ALA A 463 3.83 31.33 -35.79
C ALA A 463 3.52 32.67 -36.48
N TYR A 464 2.25 33.05 -36.63
CA TYR A 464 1.87 34.32 -37.25
C TYR A 464 2.33 35.51 -36.39
N GLY A 465 2.78 36.58 -37.05
CA GLY A 465 3.22 37.81 -36.38
C GLY A 465 4.57 37.73 -35.67
N ILE A 466 5.36 36.67 -35.89
CA ILE A 466 6.70 36.51 -35.30
C ILE A 466 7.76 37.08 -36.24
N SER A 467 8.65 37.92 -35.69
CA SER A 467 9.71 38.62 -36.44
C SER A 467 11.03 37.86 -36.51
N VAL A 468 11.28 36.95 -35.56
CA VAL A 468 12.47 36.10 -35.52
C VAL A 468 12.31 34.88 -36.43
N HIS A 469 13.43 34.21 -36.76
CA HIS A 469 13.36 33.01 -37.60
C HIS A 469 12.54 31.91 -36.91
N VAL A 470 11.62 31.29 -37.65
CA VAL A 470 10.85 30.13 -37.20
C VAL A 470 10.97 29.00 -38.23
N GLY A 471 11.38 27.81 -37.80
CA GLY A 471 11.56 26.69 -38.73
C GLY A 471 11.92 25.36 -38.07
N PRO A 472 11.92 24.25 -38.84
CA PRO A 472 12.30 22.94 -38.34
C PRO A 472 13.81 22.90 -38.05
N VAL A 473 14.20 22.35 -36.90
CA VAL A 473 15.62 22.29 -36.47
C VAL A 473 16.49 21.54 -37.46
N THR A 474 15.98 20.44 -38.05
CA THR A 474 16.71 19.63 -39.04
C THR A 474 16.93 20.33 -40.38
N GLY A 475 16.14 21.37 -40.68
CA GLY A 475 16.30 22.19 -41.88
C GLY A 475 17.09 23.48 -41.64
N TRP A 476 17.52 23.74 -40.41
CA TRP A 476 18.19 24.97 -40.04
C TRP A 476 19.72 24.82 -40.06
N GLN A 477 20.41 25.79 -40.66
CA GLN A 477 21.87 25.86 -40.64
C GLN A 477 22.31 26.95 -39.68
N PRO A 478 23.15 26.65 -38.69
CA PRO A 478 23.63 27.66 -37.76
C PRO A 478 24.52 28.68 -38.48
N PRO A 479 24.39 29.98 -38.15
CA PRO A 479 25.28 31.00 -38.69
C PRO A 479 26.72 30.73 -38.22
N ILE A 480 27.71 31.05 -39.06
CA ILE A 480 29.12 30.92 -38.69
C ILE A 480 29.50 32.18 -37.88
N PRO A 481 30.08 32.04 -36.68
CA PRO A 481 30.53 33.19 -35.89
C PRO A 481 31.66 33.89 -36.64
N GLN A 482 31.60 35.22 -36.71
CA GLN A 482 32.68 35.98 -37.35
C GLN A 482 33.89 35.96 -36.42
N ARG A 483 35.02 35.44 -36.93
CA ARG A 483 36.28 35.32 -36.18
C ARG A 483 36.89 36.67 -35.86
#